data_AF-A0A2D8QTW9-F1
#
_entry.id   AF-A0A2D8QTW9-F1
#
_cell.length_a   1.000
_cell.length_b   1.000
_cell.length_c   1.000
_cell.angle_alpha   90.00
_cell.angle_beta   90.00
_cell.angle_gamma   90.00
#
_symmetry.space_group_name_H-M   'P 1'
#
loop_
_entity.id
_entity.type
_entity.pdbx_description
1 polymer ?
#
loop_
_entity_poly.entity_id
_entity_poly.type
_entity_poly.pdbx_seq_one_letter_code
_entity_poly.pdbx_strand_id
1 'polypeptide(L)'
;QVRAFYTLWFESVNAGSELTAIIGNIHKRRHADVRNWMLMDQTVGGDLKSRADRIAGQFCASVIGIVYSWLARPDDLDDIRSLHENLKNTMSLLIQAKGEI
;
A
#
# COMPACT_ATOMS: atom_id res chain seq x y z
N GLN A 1 17.79 -6.26 -0.72
CA GLN A 1 17.09 -6.75 -1.93
C GLN A 1 16.03 -5.76 -2.42
N VAL A 2 15.19 -5.17 -1.56
CA VAL A 2 14.13 -4.21 -1.95
C VAL A 2 14.66 -2.92 -2.64
N ARG A 3 15.87 -2.47 -2.32
CA ARG A 3 16.45 -1.22 -2.87
C ARG A 3 16.74 -1.33 -4.37
N ALA A 4 17.31 -2.46 -4.78
CA ALA A 4 17.61 -2.75 -6.18
C ALA A 4 16.32 -2.79 -7.02
N PHE A 5 15.26 -3.43 -6.49
CA PHE A 5 13.97 -3.54 -7.16
C PHE A 5 13.35 -2.17 -7.48
N TYR A 6 13.47 -1.22 -6.56
CA TYR A 6 12.86 0.10 -6.70
C TYR A 6 13.77 1.14 -7.40
N THR A 7 15.08 0.94 -7.38
CA THR A 7 16.01 1.68 -8.26
C THR A 7 15.72 1.30 -9.72
N LEU A 8 15.58 -0.01 -9.98
CA LEU A 8 15.17 -0.53 -11.29
C LEU A 8 13.73 -0.10 -11.65
N TRP A 9 12.81 0.06 -10.69
CA TRP A 9 11.49 0.65 -10.95
C TRP A 9 11.61 2.04 -11.57
N PHE A 10 12.44 2.94 -11.01
CA PHE A 10 12.59 4.28 -11.56
C PHE A 10 13.24 4.28 -12.94
N GLU A 11 14.23 3.41 -13.17
CA GLU A 11 14.87 3.26 -14.48
C GLU A 11 13.96 2.57 -15.52
N SER A 12 13.04 1.71 -15.09
CA SER A 12 12.17 0.90 -15.96
C SER A 12 10.82 1.53 -16.30
N VAL A 13 10.31 2.47 -15.50
CA VAL A 13 9.06 3.22 -15.78
C VAL A 13 9.16 3.98 -17.10
N ASN A 14 10.38 4.24 -17.59
CA ASN A 14 10.63 4.88 -18.88
C ASN A 14 10.83 3.90 -20.06
N ALA A 15 10.90 2.58 -19.83
CA ALA A 15 11.44 1.63 -20.82
C ALA A 15 10.53 0.45 -21.23
N GLY A 16 9.28 0.35 -20.73
CA GLY A 16 8.35 -0.70 -21.18
C GLY A 16 8.85 -2.13 -20.95
N SER A 17 9.58 -2.37 -19.86
CA SER A 17 10.27 -3.65 -19.60
C SER A 17 9.38 -4.71 -18.93
N GLU A 18 9.82 -5.97 -18.93
CA GLU A 18 9.26 -7.09 -18.16
C GLU A 18 9.04 -6.75 -16.66
N LEU A 19 9.90 -5.89 -16.11
CA LEU A 19 9.82 -5.42 -14.74
C LEU A 19 8.52 -4.64 -14.47
N THR A 20 8.01 -3.89 -15.46
CA THR A 20 6.74 -3.16 -15.35
C THR A 20 5.57 -4.13 -15.12
N ALA A 21 5.58 -5.30 -15.79
CA ALA A 21 4.54 -6.32 -15.63
C ALA A 21 4.61 -6.98 -14.24
N ILE A 22 5.81 -7.32 -13.78
CA ILE A 22 6.03 -7.90 -12.44
C ILE A 22 5.53 -6.95 -11.36
N ILE A 23 5.89 -5.67 -11.44
CA ILE A 23 5.48 -4.63 -10.49
C ILE A 23 3.97 -4.44 -10.52
N GLY A 24 3.39 -4.33 -11.71
CA GLY A 24 1.94 -4.25 -11.88
C GLY A 24 1.21 -5.43 -11.23
N ASN A 25 1.75 -6.64 -11.34
CA ASN A 25 1.18 -7.84 -10.71
C ASN A 25 1.30 -7.81 -9.19
N ILE A 26 2.43 -7.34 -8.64
CA ILE A 26 2.59 -7.19 -7.18
C ILE A 26 1.59 -6.18 -6.63
N HIS A 27 1.38 -5.04 -7.30
CA HIS A 27 0.39 -4.05 -6.89
C HIS A 27 -1.04 -4.60 -6.96
N LYS A 28 -1.41 -5.25 -8.06
CA LYS A 28 -2.73 -5.88 -8.22
C LYS A 28 -2.99 -6.93 -7.13
N ARG A 29 -2.01 -7.79 -6.85
CA ARG A 29 -2.12 -8.82 -5.81
C ARG A 29 -2.30 -8.19 -4.43
N ARG A 30 -1.45 -7.23 -4.05
CA ARG A 30 -1.57 -6.55 -2.75
C ARG A 30 -2.93 -5.86 -2.59
N HIS A 31 -3.40 -5.20 -3.63
CA HIS A 31 -4.71 -4.57 -3.63
C HIS A 31 -5.83 -5.59 -3.43
N ALA A 32 -5.80 -6.70 -4.19
CA ALA A 32 -6.76 -7.77 -4.07
C ALA A 32 -6.73 -8.43 -2.68
N ASP A 33 -5.56 -8.65 -2.11
CA ASP A 33 -5.40 -9.26 -0.78
C ASP A 33 -6.09 -8.42 0.30
N VAL A 34 -5.84 -7.10 0.34
CA VAL A 34 -6.46 -6.19 1.32
C VAL A 34 -7.97 -6.09 1.10
N ARG A 35 -8.40 -5.90 -0.15
CA ARG A 35 -9.82 -5.84 -0.49
C ARG A 35 -10.55 -7.11 -0.08
N ASN A 36 -9.99 -8.27 -0.41
CA ASN A 36 -10.61 -9.56 -0.13
C ASN A 36 -10.63 -9.85 1.36
N TRP A 37 -9.57 -9.52 2.10
CA TRP A 37 -9.56 -9.60 3.57
C TRP A 37 -10.73 -8.82 4.16
N MET A 38 -10.91 -7.55 3.76
CA MET A 38 -12.02 -6.72 4.26
C MET A 38 -13.41 -7.28 3.93
N LEU A 39 -13.57 -7.89 2.74
CA LEU A 39 -14.85 -8.48 2.33
C LEU A 39 -15.16 -9.78 3.07
N MET A 40 -14.13 -10.60 3.34
CA MET A 40 -14.25 -11.91 3.98
C MET A 40 -14.35 -11.82 5.51
N ASP A 41 -13.77 -10.79 6.12
CA ASP A 41 -13.82 -10.60 7.55
C ASP A 41 -15.25 -10.28 8.02
N GLN A 42 -15.75 -11.05 8.98
CA GLN A 42 -17.11 -10.90 9.52
C GLN A 42 -17.24 -9.73 10.50
N THR A 43 -16.12 -9.25 11.04
CA THR A 43 -16.07 -8.11 11.97
C THR A 43 -16.16 -6.76 11.24
N VAL A 44 -15.92 -6.74 9.93
CA VAL A 44 -16.00 -5.53 9.10
C VAL A 44 -17.47 -5.27 8.74
N GLY A 45 -17.98 -4.09 9.12
CA GLY A 45 -19.35 -3.67 8.82
C GLY A 45 -19.63 -3.48 7.32
N GLY A 46 -20.91 -3.58 6.92
CA GLY A 46 -21.34 -3.46 5.52
C GLY A 46 -20.87 -2.17 4.83
N ASP A 47 -20.93 -1.04 5.53
CA ASP A 47 -20.49 0.27 5.00
C ASP A 47 -18.98 0.35 4.76
N LEU A 48 -18.19 -0.45 5.47
CA LEU A 48 -16.74 -0.57 5.22
C LEU A 48 -16.47 -1.51 4.06
N LYS A 49 -17.25 -2.59 3.93
CA LYS A 49 -17.17 -3.51 2.79
C LYS A 49 -17.46 -2.81 1.47
N SER A 50 -18.44 -1.90 1.43
CA SER A 50 -18.71 -1.08 0.23
C SER A 50 -17.55 -0.14 -0.15
N ARG A 51 -16.70 0.21 0.82
CA ARG A 51 -15.49 1.05 0.64
C ARG A 51 -14.19 0.26 0.52
N ALA A 52 -14.23 -1.08 0.58
CA ALA A 52 -13.04 -1.93 0.64
C ALA A 52 -12.04 -1.69 -0.50
N ASP A 53 -12.55 -1.45 -1.71
CA ASP A 53 -11.72 -1.16 -2.89
C ASP A 53 -10.95 0.16 -2.73
N ARG A 54 -11.64 1.23 -2.30
CA ARG A 54 -11.03 2.55 -2.05
C ARG A 54 -9.99 2.49 -0.91
N ILE A 55 -10.29 1.73 0.15
CA ILE A 55 -9.39 1.56 1.29
C ILE A 55 -8.15 0.75 0.89
N ALA A 56 -8.31 -0.32 0.10
CA ALA A 56 -7.20 -1.08 -0.46
C ALA A 56 -6.32 -0.23 -1.39
N GLY A 57 -6.93 0.65 -2.19
CA GLY A 57 -6.23 1.64 -3.01
C GLY A 57 -5.38 2.59 -2.18
N GLN A 58 -5.97 3.16 -1.12
CA GLN A 58 -5.25 4.08 -0.22
C GLN A 58 -4.06 3.39 0.47
N PHE A 59 -4.26 2.17 0.99
CA PHE A 59 -3.18 1.37 1.55
C PHE A 59 -2.04 1.16 0.56
N CYS A 60 -2.37 0.75 -0.67
CA CYS A 60 -1.37 0.48 -1.70
C CYS A 60 -0.58 1.73 -2.06
N ALA A 61 -1.25 2.88 -2.20
CA ALA A 61 -0.61 4.16 -2.47
C ALA A 61 0.34 4.58 -1.34
N SER A 62 -0.09 4.46 -0.08
CA SER A 62 0.75 4.78 1.07
C SER A 62 1.98 3.87 1.16
N VAL A 63 1.83 2.56 0.95
CA VAL A 63 2.98 1.62 0.93
C VAL A 63 3.99 2.02 -0.15
N ILE A 64 3.54 2.42 -1.34
CA ILE A 64 4.43 2.90 -2.40
C ILE A 64 5.19 4.16 -1.95
N GLY A 65 4.50 5.12 -1.35
CA GLY A 65 5.11 6.36 -0.84
C GLY A 65 6.14 6.11 0.26
N ILE A 66 5.89 5.15 1.15
CA ILE A 66 6.85 4.73 2.19
C ILE A 66 8.10 4.14 1.54
N VAL A 67 7.94 3.25 0.57
CA VAL A 67 9.12 2.68 -0.10
C VAL A 67 9.87 3.74 -0.88
N TYR A 68 9.19 4.68 -1.53
CA TYR A 68 9.84 5.82 -2.17
C TYR A 68 10.67 6.64 -1.18
N SER A 69 10.11 6.95 -0.01
CA SER A 69 10.80 7.67 1.06
C SER A 69 12.07 6.94 1.50
N TRP A 70 12.00 5.61 1.61
CA TRP A 70 13.16 4.78 1.94
C TRP A 70 14.24 4.79 0.86
N LEU A 71 13.88 4.83 -0.42
CA LEU A 71 14.88 4.92 -1.49
C LEU A 71 15.65 6.23 -1.45
N ALA A 72 14.95 7.33 -1.14
CA ALA A 72 15.55 8.65 -1.05
C ALA A 72 16.51 8.77 0.14
N ARG A 73 16.22 8.05 1.24
CA ARG A 73 17.01 8.04 2.49
C ARG A 73 17.10 6.63 3.08
N PRO A 74 17.94 5.73 2.49
CA PRO A 74 17.93 4.32 2.85
C PRO A 74 18.45 4.02 4.27
N ASP A 75 19.26 4.92 4.82
CA ASP A 75 19.85 4.79 6.15
C ASP A 75 18.94 5.35 7.27
N ASP A 76 17.88 6.08 6.91
CA ASP A 76 16.93 6.67 7.84
C ASP A 76 15.80 5.69 8.21
N LEU A 77 16.19 4.54 8.78
CA LEU A 77 15.26 3.45 9.09
C LEU A 77 14.24 3.81 10.16
N ASP A 78 14.55 4.78 11.03
CA ASP A 78 13.65 5.23 12.08
C ASP A 78 12.47 6.02 11.51
N ASP A 79 12.70 6.90 10.54
CA ASP A 79 11.63 7.60 9.83
C ASP A 79 10.74 6.63 9.04
N ILE A 80 11.35 5.67 8.34
CA ILE A 80 10.59 4.64 7.60
C ILE A 80 9.75 3.78 8.52
N ARG A 81 10.27 3.42 9.70
CA ARG A 81 9.50 2.71 10.72
C ARG A 81 8.34 3.58 11.21
N SER A 82 8.58 4.86 11.48
CA SER A 82 7.55 5.82 11.90
C SER A 82 6.42 5.92 10.87
N LEU A 83 6.75 6.05 9.58
CA LEU A 83 5.76 6.09 8.50
C LEU A 83 4.94 4.79 8.41
N HIS A 84 5.57 3.63 8.60
CA HIS A 84 4.88 2.36 8.60
C HIS A 84 3.92 2.19 9.79
N GLU A 85 4.33 2.58 10.99
CA GLU A 85 3.45 2.56 12.16
C GLU A 85 2.29 3.56 12.03
N ASN A 86 2.57 4.75 11.49
CA ASN A 86 1.52 5.73 11.19
C ASN A 86 0.54 5.23 10.14
N LEU A 87 0.99 4.46 9.15
CA LEU A 87 0.09 3.82 8.18
C LEU A 87 -0.86 2.85 8.89
N LYS A 88 -0.38 2.01 9.82
CA LYS A 88 -1.27 1.12 10.59
C LYS A 88 -2.34 1.92 11.33
N ASN A 89 -1.94 2.97 12.04
CA ASN A 89 -2.87 3.85 12.77
C ASN A 89 -3.90 4.48 11.83
N THR A 90 -3.45 5.00 10.69
CA THR A 90 -4.33 5.61 9.67
C THR A 90 -5.33 4.59 9.13
N MET A 91 -4.88 3.37 8.81
CA MET A 91 -5.76 2.31 8.34
C MET A 91 -6.76 1.86 9.41
N SER A 92 -6.32 1.73 10.66
CA SER A 92 -7.20 1.43 11.79
C SER A 92 -8.28 2.50 11.94
N LEU A 93 -7.94 3.78 11.86
CA LEU A 93 -8.90 4.88 11.91
C LEU A 93 -9.87 4.85 10.72
N LEU A 94 -9.37 4.61 9.49
CA LEU A 94 -10.22 4.49 8.30
C LEU A 94 -11.22 3.34 8.40
N ILE A 95 -10.82 2.24 9.07
CA ILE A 95 -11.67 1.07 9.29
C ILE A 95 -12.58 1.25 10.52
N GLN A 96 -12.19 2.04 11.51
CA GLN A 96 -13.00 2.31 12.71
C GLN A 96 -13.94 3.52 12.55
N ALA A 97 -13.71 4.38 11.55
CA ALA A 97 -14.57 5.51 11.23
C ALA A 97 -15.96 5.01 10.80
N LYS A 98 -16.84 4.88 11.80
CA LYS A 98 -18.29 4.83 11.60
C LYS A 98 -18.69 6.09 10.84
N GLY A 99 -19.56 5.93 9.85
CA GLY A 99 -19.98 7.01 8.97
C GLY A 99 -20.57 8.18 9.74
N GLU A 100 -19.78 9.24 9.88
CA GLU A 100 -20.25 10.61 10.09
C GLU A 100 -19.79 11.43 8.88
N ILE A 101 -20.57 11.36 7.80
CA ILE A 101 -20.69 12.41 6.78
C ILE A 101 -22.18 12.49 6.43
#